data_AF-A0AAD5R1K3-F1
#
_entry.id   AF-A0AAD5R1K3-F1
#
_cell.length_a   1.000
_cell.length_b   1.000
_cell.length_c   1.000
_cell.angle_alpha   90.00
_cell.angle_beta   90.00
_cell.angle_gamma   90.00
#
_symmetry.space_group_name_H-M   'P 1'
#
loop_
_entity.id
_entity.type
_entity.pdbx_description
1 polymer ?
#
loop_
_entity_poly.entity_id
_entity_poly.type
_entity_poly.pdbx_seq_one_letter_code
_entity_poly.pdbx_strand_id
1 'polypeptide(L)'
;MIITPLKAIFQCTADKKPVCSDVRITNTTKDKQSYKVRCTSADIFRVHPPIGFVKPGETGIVRLWFQNKEIPKDHRHYFALHHIKCSEGKNC
;
A
#
# COMPACT_ATOMS: atom_id res chain seq x y z
N MET A 1 -3.65 -9.18 -9.08
CA MET A 1 -3.12 -8.90 -7.73
C MET A 1 -4.30 -8.84 -6.77
N ILE A 2 -4.18 -9.44 -5.59
CA ILE A 2 -5.20 -9.37 -4.53
C ILE A 2 -4.62 -8.57 -3.37
N ILE A 3 -5.44 -7.70 -2.77
CA ILE A 3 -5.06 -6.87 -1.61
C ILE A 3 -5.90 -7.28 -0.41
N THR A 4 -5.24 -7.57 0.71
CA THR A 4 -5.92 -8.00 1.95
C THR A 4 -5.29 -7.33 3.18
N PRO A 5 -6.06 -6.59 4.00
CA PRO A 5 -7.48 -6.24 3.82
C PRO A 5 -7.68 -5.17 2.72
N LEU A 6 -8.88 -5.14 2.11
CA LEU A 6 -9.27 -4.10 1.14
C LEU A 6 -9.50 -2.73 1.79
N LYS A 7 -9.75 -2.70 3.11
CA LYS A 7 -9.93 -1.49 3.90
C LYS A 7 -8.83 -1.44 4.96
N ALA A 8 -8.04 -0.38 4.95
CA ALA A 8 -7.04 -0.11 5.98
C ALA A 8 -7.69 0.57 7.18
N ILE A 9 -7.48 0.03 8.37
CA ILE A 9 -7.99 0.59 9.63
C ILE A 9 -6.79 1.08 10.44
N PHE A 10 -6.85 2.35 10.84
CA PHE A 10 -5.83 3.00 11.65
C PHE A 10 -6.38 3.27 13.06
N GLN A 11 -5.84 2.59 14.06
CA GLN A 11 -6.23 2.75 15.45
C GLN A 11 -5.55 3.99 16.04
N CYS A 12 -6.13 5.16 15.80
CA CYS A 12 -5.60 6.44 16.26
C CYS A 12 -5.72 6.56 17.79
N THR A 13 -4.63 6.91 18.46
CA THR A 13 -4.61 7.21 19.90
C THR A 13 -4.53 8.72 20.13
N ALA A 14 -4.97 9.17 21.31
CA ALA A 14 -4.95 10.59 21.71
C ALA A 14 -3.53 11.20 21.73
N ASP A 15 -2.51 10.36 21.76
CA ASP A 15 -1.09 10.74 21.83
C ASP A 15 -0.52 11.30 20.52
N LYS A 16 -1.36 11.47 19.47
CA LYS A 16 -1.00 11.98 18.13
C LYS A 16 0.21 11.27 17.47
N LYS A 17 0.54 10.07 17.94
CA LYS A 17 1.61 9.27 17.37
C LYS A 17 1.19 8.71 16.01
N PRO A 18 2.12 8.58 15.05
CA PRO A 18 1.87 7.88 13.81
C PRO A 18 1.41 6.45 14.07
N VAL A 19 0.37 6.03 13.37
CA VAL A 19 -0.19 4.68 13.46
C VAL A 19 -0.04 4.00 12.11
N CYS A 20 0.17 2.69 12.12
CA CYS A 20 0.36 1.92 10.90
C CYS A 20 -0.70 0.83 10.73
N SER A 21 -0.90 0.44 9.48
CA SER A 21 -1.78 -0.65 9.07
C SER A 21 -1.09 -1.42 7.94
N ASP A 22 -1.02 -2.74 8.07
CA ASP A 22 -0.37 -3.59 7.08
C ASP A 22 -1.40 -4.12 6.08
N VAL A 23 -1.06 -3.97 4.80
CA VAL A 23 -1.81 -4.59 3.70
C VAL A 23 -0.93 -5.60 3.00
N ARG A 24 -1.50 -6.78 2.76
CA ARG A 24 -0.87 -7.86 2.00
C ARG A 24 -1.24 -7.73 0.54
N ILE A 25 -0.26 -7.85 -0.33
CA ILE A 25 -0.42 -7.82 -1.78
C ILE A 25 0.02 -9.18 -2.33
N THR A 26 -0.94 -10.00 -2.70
CA THR A 26 -0.70 -11.35 -3.23
C THR A 26 -0.73 -11.35 -4.74
N ASN A 27 0.33 -11.89 -5.36
CA ASN A 27 0.40 -12.08 -6.80
C ASN A 27 -0.19 -13.43 -7.19
N THR A 28 -1.45 -13.40 -7.61
CA THR A 28 -2.16 -14.57 -8.15
C THR A 28 -1.91 -14.82 -9.64
N THR A 29 -1.06 -14.02 -10.28
CA THR A 29 -0.70 -14.18 -11.71
C THR A 29 0.48 -15.12 -11.87
N LYS A 30 0.69 -15.61 -13.10
CA LYS A 30 1.81 -16.51 -13.46
C LYS A 30 3.13 -15.77 -13.68
N ASP A 31 3.10 -14.44 -13.74
CA ASP A 31 4.26 -13.60 -14.04
C ASP A 31 4.65 -12.73 -12.84
N LYS A 32 5.91 -12.33 -12.77
CA LYS A 32 6.35 -11.33 -11.79
C LYS A 32 5.60 -10.02 -12.05
N GLN A 33 5.02 -9.44 -11.00
CA GLN A 33 4.32 -8.15 -11.08
C GLN A 33 5.15 -7.10 -10.36
N SER A 34 5.36 -5.93 -10.98
CA SER A 34 5.77 -4.74 -10.25
C SER A 34 4.52 -4.01 -9.77
N TYR A 35 4.62 -3.33 -8.63
CA TYR A 35 3.53 -2.56 -8.07
C TYR A 35 4.00 -1.18 -7.62
N LYS A 36 3.06 -0.24 -7.62
CA LYS A 36 3.21 1.11 -7.12
C LYS A 36 1.97 1.53 -6.34
N VAL A 37 2.15 1.84 -5.07
CA VAL A 37 1.09 2.34 -4.20
C VAL A 37 1.12 3.86 -4.17
N ARG A 38 -0.03 4.46 -4.42
CA ARG A 38 -0.28 5.90 -4.29
C ARG A 38 -1.29 6.13 -3.18
N CYS A 39 -1.24 7.31 -2.56
CA CYS A 39 -2.25 7.77 -1.62
C CYS A 39 -2.77 9.14 -2.09
N THR A 40 -3.96 9.48 -1.65
CA THR A 40 -4.60 10.79 -1.93
C THR A 40 -3.84 11.98 -1.35
N SER A 41 -3.16 11.81 -0.21
CA SER A 41 -2.47 12.89 0.48
C SER A 41 -1.17 12.38 1.13
N ALA A 42 -0.03 12.75 0.53
CA ALA A 42 1.30 12.35 1.00
C ALA A 42 1.74 13.10 2.27
N ASP A 43 1.04 14.18 2.64
CA ASP A 43 1.30 14.95 3.86
C ASP A 43 0.86 14.21 5.12
N ILE A 44 -0.25 13.46 5.04
CA ILE A 44 -0.86 12.74 6.16
C ILE A 44 -0.62 11.24 6.10
N PHE A 45 -0.47 10.66 4.90
CA PHE A 45 -0.21 9.23 4.72
C PHE A 45 1.19 8.97 4.17
N ARG A 46 1.85 7.94 4.70
CA ARG A 46 3.10 7.40 4.14
C ARG A 46 2.90 5.93 3.79
N VAL A 47 3.59 5.46 2.76
CA VAL A 47 3.50 4.08 2.30
C VAL A 47 4.91 3.52 2.17
N HIS A 48 5.13 2.32 2.71
CA HIS A 48 6.43 1.67 2.66
C HIS A 48 6.33 0.14 2.47
N PRO A 49 6.99 -0.44 1.45
CA PRO A 49 7.61 0.25 0.32
C PRO A 49 6.53 0.82 -0.64
N PRO A 50 6.73 2.01 -1.23
CA PRO A 50 5.76 2.59 -2.18
C PRO A 50 5.80 1.94 -3.56
N ILE A 51 6.91 1.29 -3.91
CA ILE A 51 7.13 0.56 -5.15
C ILE A 51 7.82 -0.75 -4.78
N GLY A 52 7.45 -1.84 -5.46
CA GLY A 52 8.13 -3.10 -5.28
C GLY A 52 7.75 -4.11 -6.35
N PHE A 53 8.17 -5.35 -6.12
CA PHE A 53 7.87 -6.47 -6.99
C PHE A 53 7.36 -7.65 -6.16
N VAL A 54 6.48 -8.46 -6.75
CA VAL A 54 5.98 -9.69 -6.14
C VAL A 54 6.08 -10.80 -7.19
N LYS A 55 6.79 -11.90 -6.89
CA LYS A 55 6.91 -13.04 -7.80
C LYS A 55 5.58 -13.80 -7.90
N PRO A 56 5.40 -14.68 -8.91
CA PRO A 56 4.21 -15.51 -9.03
C PRO A 56 3.95 -16.29 -7.74
N GLY A 57 2.71 -16.24 -7.22
CA GLY A 57 2.31 -16.93 -5.99
C GLY A 57 2.79 -16.29 -4.68
N GLU A 58 3.69 -15.30 -4.71
CA GLU A 58 4.20 -14.65 -3.51
C GLU A 58 3.25 -13.57 -2.97
N THR A 59 3.46 -13.20 -1.71
CA THR A 59 2.76 -12.10 -1.05
C THR A 59 3.77 -11.08 -0.53
N GLY A 60 3.64 -9.84 -0.99
CA GLY A 60 4.35 -8.68 -0.44
C GLY A 60 3.56 -8.05 0.71
N ILE A 61 4.26 -7.45 1.67
CA ILE A 61 3.64 -6.66 2.73
C ILE A 61 3.96 -5.19 2.46
N VAL A 62 2.92 -4.36 2.43
CA VAL A 62 3.05 -2.90 2.36
C VAL A 62 2.48 -2.32 3.65
N ARG A 63 3.30 -1.52 4.33
CA ARG A 63 2.91 -0.80 5.53
C ARG A 63 2.42 0.59 5.17
N LEU A 64 1.16 0.85 5.50
CA LEU A 64 0.55 2.15 5.40
C LEU A 64 0.71 2.85 6.75
N TRP A 65 1.06 4.13 6.73
CA TRP A 65 1.21 4.95 7.92
C TRP A 65 0.29 6.14 7.83
N PHE A 66 -0.38 6.45 8.93
CA PHE A 66 -1.13 7.68 9.13
C PHE A 66 -0.43 8.50 10.21
N GLN A 67 -0.03 9.74 9.90
CA GLN A 67 0.76 10.57 10.82
C GLN A 67 -0.03 11.03 12.05
N ASN A 68 -1.35 10.85 12.09
CA ASN A 68 -2.22 11.17 13.24
C ASN A 68 -2.06 12.62 13.74
N LYS A 69 -1.71 13.55 12.85
CA LYS A 69 -1.59 14.99 13.15
C LYS A 69 -2.96 15.66 13.26
N GLU A 70 -3.79 15.40 12.26
CA GLU A 70 -5.18 15.85 12.17
C GLU A 70 -5.99 14.75 11.50
N ILE A 71 -7.16 14.42 12.05
CA ILE A 71 -8.09 13.49 11.43
C ILE A 71 -8.76 14.25 10.27
N PRO A 72 -8.57 13.83 9.01
CA PRO A 72 -9.17 14.51 7.89
C PRO A 72 -10.70 14.50 8.02
N LYS A 73 -11.32 15.67 7.91
CA LYS A 73 -12.78 15.81 7.96
C LYS A 73 -13.47 15.20 6.73
N ASP A 74 -12.74 15.04 5.64
CA ASP A 74 -13.24 14.39 4.43
C ASP A 74 -12.94 12.89 4.48
N HIS A 75 -13.97 12.06 4.43
CA HIS A 75 -13.84 10.60 4.44
C HIS A 75 -13.36 10.02 3.09
N ARG A 76 -12.86 10.87 2.17
CA ARG A 76 -12.49 10.54 0.79
C ARG A 76 -11.01 10.26 0.60
N HIS A 77 -10.38 9.56 1.54
CA HIS A 77 -8.99 9.12 1.38
C HIS A 77 -8.91 7.66 0.95
N TYR A 78 -8.20 7.42 -0.14
CA TYR A 78 -7.93 6.07 -0.65
C TYR A 78 -6.44 5.86 -0.94
N PHE A 79 -6.07 4.59 -0.97
CA PHE A 79 -4.80 4.09 -1.48
C PHE A 79 -5.04 3.36 -2.79
N ALA A 80 -4.27 3.69 -3.82
CA ALA A 80 -4.38 3.07 -5.14
C ALA A 80 -3.15 2.20 -5.41
N LEU A 81 -3.37 0.90 -5.58
CA LEU A 81 -2.35 -0.03 -6.03
C LEU A 81 -2.41 -0.14 -7.55
N HIS A 82 -1.37 0.35 -8.22
CA HIS A 82 -1.16 0.10 -9.65
C HIS A 82 -0.17 -1.05 -9.78
N HIS A 83 -0.40 -1.98 -10.69
CA HIS A 83 0.54 -3.05 -10.97
C HIS A 83 0.69 -3.29 -12.47
N ILE A 84 1.88 -3.69 -12.89
CA ILE A 84 2.18 -4.07 -14.27
C ILE A 84 2.98 -5.37 -14.29
N LYS A 85 2.79 -6.16 -15.36
CA LYS A 85 3.58 -7.36 -15.61
C LYS A 85 5.03 -6.97 -15.92
N CYS A 86 5.99 -7.57 -15.22
CA CYS A 86 7.39 -7.53 -15.62
C CYS A 86 7.61 -8.59 -16.71
N SER A 87 7.95 -8.16 -17.91
CA SER A 87 8.44 -9.05 -18.97
C SER A 87 9.92 -9.38 -18.72
N GLU A 88 10.27 -10.66 -18.73
CA GLU A 88 11.67 -11.10 -18.70
C GLU A 88 12.43 -10.46 -19.88
N GLY A 89 13.52 -9.75 -19.58
CA GLY A 89 14.35 -9.07 -20.59
C GLY A 89 14.35 -7.53 -20.54
N LYS A 90 13.50 -6.90 -19.75
CA LYS A 90 13.64 -5.47 -19.41
C LYS A 90 14.03 -5.34 -17.94
N ASN A 91 15.22 -4.80 -17.67
CA ASN A 91 15.52 -4.24 -16.35
C ASN A 91 14.45 -3.18 -16.07
N CYS A 92 13.50 -3.54 -15.22
CA CYS A 92 12.41 -2.68 -14.75
C CYS A 92 12.91 -1.85 -13.57
#